data_AF-A0A6G6Z4B2-F1
#
_entry.id   AF-A0A6G6Z4B2-F1
#
_cell.length_a   1.000
_cell.length_b   1.000
_cell.length_c   1.000
_cell.angle_alpha   90.00
_cell.angle_beta   90.00
_cell.angle_gamma   90.00
#
_symmetry.space_group_name_H-M   'P 1'
#
loop_
_entity.id
_entity.type
_entity.pdbx_description
1 polymer ?
#
loop_
_entity_poly.entity_id
_entity_poly.type
_entity_poly.pdbx_seq_one_letter_code
_entity_poly.pdbx_strand_id
1 'polypeptide(L)'
;MSNKDVSVVLAHGAWADGSSWARVITALDAEGITAVAAPLPLTSLADDVAALNRTLDRVEGPIVLAGHAYAGAVIAETRSPRVKALVYVAALAPDEGETVADVFYRAPPHPFAPKLAPDANGLIWLPEPAFASAFAQGARAEELAVLAAVQRPISPACITVPVGRPRWKDIPSWFLVAEDDRMIAPETQRSMAARMKAVVRSHPVDHTPIVTAPKLVADIIQEAIRSVTEH
;
A
#
# COMPACT_ATOMS: atom_id res chain seq x y z
N MET A 1 -11.29 -18.78 -15.37
CA MET A 1 -12.08 -18.18 -14.27
C MET A 1 -12.65 -16.85 -14.75
N SER A 2 -13.77 -16.38 -14.19
CA SER A 2 -14.24 -15.00 -14.42
C SER A 2 -13.49 -14.02 -13.53
N ASN A 3 -13.38 -12.74 -13.92
CA ASN A 3 -12.85 -11.69 -13.04
C ASN A 3 -13.63 -11.61 -11.71
N LYS A 4 -14.91 -11.99 -11.71
CA LYS A 4 -15.77 -12.00 -10.53
C LYS A 4 -15.44 -13.11 -9.53
N ASP A 5 -14.68 -14.12 -9.96
CA ASP A 5 -14.24 -15.22 -9.09
C ASP A 5 -12.97 -14.85 -8.30
N VAL A 6 -12.37 -13.68 -8.58
CA VAL A 6 -11.17 -13.18 -7.92
C VAL A 6 -11.57 -12.18 -6.83
N SER A 7 -11.12 -12.45 -5.61
CA SER A 7 -11.27 -11.51 -4.50
C SER A 7 -10.09 -10.53 -4.47
N VAL A 8 -10.38 -9.27 -4.15
CA VAL A 8 -9.36 -8.24 -3.92
C VAL A 8 -9.24 -7.98 -2.43
N VAL A 9 -8.03 -8.06 -1.88
CA VAL A 9 -7.73 -7.62 -0.52
C VAL A 9 -6.86 -6.37 -0.58
N LEU A 10 -7.25 -5.34 0.16
CA LEU A 10 -6.62 -4.02 0.15
C LEU A 10 -5.98 -3.73 1.50
N ALA A 11 -4.72 -3.31 1.51
CA ALA A 11 -3.95 -3.02 2.72
C ALA A 11 -3.50 -1.56 2.72
N HIS A 12 -3.88 -0.83 3.77
CA HIS A 12 -3.61 0.61 3.92
C HIS A 12 -2.21 0.90 4.48
N GLY A 13 -1.65 2.04 4.13
CA GLY A 13 -0.35 2.49 4.64
C GLY A 13 -0.38 2.98 6.09
N ALA A 14 0.77 3.50 6.53
CA ALA A 14 0.90 4.28 7.74
C ALA A 14 -0.01 5.52 7.68
N TRP A 15 -0.55 5.95 8.83
CA TRP A 15 -1.43 7.13 8.94
C TRP A 15 -2.75 7.04 8.16
N ALA A 16 -3.08 5.87 7.64
CA ALA A 16 -4.30 5.59 6.91
C ALA A 16 -5.10 4.47 7.59
N ASP A 17 -6.30 4.22 7.08
CA ASP A 17 -7.13 3.07 7.44
C ASP A 17 -7.85 2.51 6.20
N GLY A 18 -8.78 1.57 6.41
CA GLY A 18 -9.54 0.97 5.30
C GLY A 18 -10.39 1.98 4.50
N SER A 19 -10.78 3.11 5.09
CA SER A 19 -11.60 4.13 4.41
C SER A 19 -10.84 4.86 3.30
N SER A 20 -9.50 4.88 3.34
CA SER A 20 -8.66 5.48 2.28
C SER A 20 -8.82 4.76 0.93
N TRP A 21 -9.34 3.53 0.94
CA TRP A 21 -9.65 2.77 -0.27
C TRP A 21 -11.08 2.95 -0.77
N ALA A 22 -11.92 3.77 -0.13
CA ALA A 22 -13.36 3.83 -0.39
C ALA A 22 -13.70 3.97 -1.89
N ARG A 23 -13.04 4.90 -2.59
CA ARG A 23 -13.29 5.14 -4.03
C ARG A 23 -12.81 3.98 -4.92
N VAL A 24 -11.76 3.27 -4.52
CA VAL A 24 -11.28 2.06 -5.21
C VAL A 24 -12.25 0.90 -4.98
N ILE A 25 -12.71 0.71 -3.74
CA ILE A 25 -13.70 -0.32 -3.38
C ILE A 25 -14.97 -0.14 -4.21
N THR A 26 -15.53 1.07 -4.26
CA THR A 26 -16.76 1.33 -5.04
C THR A 26 -16.55 1.15 -6.54
N ALA A 27 -15.34 1.41 -7.05
CA ALA A 27 -15.03 1.18 -8.46
C ALA A 27 -14.95 -0.31 -8.81
N LEU A 28 -14.38 -1.13 -7.92
CA LEU A 28 -14.34 -2.59 -8.08
C LEU A 28 -15.72 -3.24 -7.91
N ASP A 29 -16.51 -2.76 -6.93
CA ASP A 29 -17.88 -3.23 -6.69
C ASP A 29 -18.80 -2.98 -7.90
N ALA A 30 -18.65 -1.83 -8.56
CA ALA A 30 -19.38 -1.51 -9.79
C ALA A 30 -19.13 -2.51 -10.93
N GLU A 31 -17.97 -3.17 -10.93
CA GLU A 31 -17.60 -4.24 -11.89
C GLU A 31 -18.00 -5.65 -11.37
N GLY A 32 -18.60 -5.73 -10.18
CA GLY A 32 -18.96 -6.98 -9.51
C GLY A 32 -17.78 -7.73 -8.91
N ILE A 33 -16.69 -7.04 -8.59
CA ILE A 33 -15.49 -7.61 -7.97
C ILE A 33 -15.55 -7.38 -6.47
N THR A 34 -15.44 -8.47 -5.69
CA THR A 34 -15.43 -8.38 -4.22
C THR A 34 -14.11 -7.78 -3.74
N ALA A 35 -14.18 -6.69 -2.98
CA ALA A 35 -13.01 -6.05 -2.37
C ALA A 35 -13.16 -5.92 -0.84
N VAL A 36 -12.13 -6.33 -0.10
CA VAL A 36 -12.10 -6.26 1.37
C VAL A 36 -10.84 -5.53 1.85
N ALA A 37 -11.01 -4.48 2.65
CA ALA A 37 -9.88 -3.79 3.28
C ALA A 37 -9.43 -4.53 4.56
N ALA A 38 -8.15 -4.83 4.67
CA ALA A 38 -7.55 -5.42 5.85
C ALA A 38 -7.37 -4.36 6.95
N PRO A 39 -7.87 -4.59 8.18
CA PRO A 39 -7.75 -3.65 9.29
C PRO A 39 -6.39 -3.81 9.99
N LEU A 40 -5.33 -3.24 9.43
CA LEU A 40 -3.97 -3.36 9.98
C LEU A 40 -3.86 -2.60 11.31
N PRO A 41 -3.42 -3.22 12.43
CA PRO A 41 -3.31 -2.55 13.71
C PRO A 41 -2.27 -1.42 13.76
N LEU A 42 -1.22 -1.48 12.94
CA LEU A 42 -0.04 -0.58 12.93
C LEU A 42 0.77 -0.61 14.25
N THR A 43 0.72 -1.74 14.96
CA THR A 43 1.43 -1.97 16.24
C THR A 43 2.78 -2.63 16.06
N SER A 44 2.89 -3.56 15.11
CA SER A 44 4.14 -4.19 14.68
C SER A 44 3.94 -4.81 13.29
N LEU A 45 5.04 -5.05 12.55
CA LEU A 45 4.96 -5.72 11.24
C LEU A 45 4.30 -7.11 11.38
N ALA A 46 4.63 -7.85 12.42
CA ALA A 46 4.07 -9.19 12.66
C ALA A 46 2.56 -9.14 12.91
N ASP A 47 2.08 -8.17 13.69
CA ASP A 47 0.64 -8.00 13.95
C ASP A 47 -0.12 -7.57 12.69
N ASP A 48 0.49 -6.73 11.86
CA ASP A 48 -0.08 -6.29 10.58
C ASP A 48 -0.20 -7.47 9.60
N VAL A 49 0.82 -8.31 9.52
CA VAL A 49 0.78 -9.56 8.72
C VAL A 49 -0.26 -10.53 9.27
N ALA A 50 -0.37 -10.68 10.59
CA ALA A 50 -1.39 -11.52 11.20
C ALA A 50 -2.82 -11.01 10.93
N ALA A 51 -3.03 -9.69 10.98
CA ALA A 51 -4.31 -9.06 10.64
C ALA A 51 -4.66 -9.25 9.16
N LEU A 52 -3.69 -9.07 8.27
CA LEU A 52 -3.84 -9.35 6.85
C LEU A 52 -4.23 -10.82 6.61
N ASN A 53 -3.52 -11.78 7.21
CA ASN A 53 -3.81 -13.21 7.02
C ASN A 53 -5.24 -13.57 7.48
N ARG A 54 -5.70 -13.04 8.63
CA ARG A 54 -7.10 -13.21 9.06
C ARG A 54 -8.11 -12.66 8.05
N THR A 55 -7.77 -11.61 7.31
CA THR A 55 -8.63 -11.09 6.23
C THR A 55 -8.58 -11.98 5.00
N LEU A 56 -7.40 -12.48 4.62
CA LEU A 56 -7.27 -13.45 3.53
C LEU A 56 -8.13 -14.70 3.80
N ASP A 57 -8.22 -15.16 5.05
CA ASP A 57 -9.04 -16.32 5.46
C ASP A 57 -10.55 -16.09 5.36
N ARG A 58 -11.01 -14.85 5.24
CA ARG A 58 -12.44 -14.51 5.14
C ARG A 58 -12.95 -14.39 3.70
N VAL A 59 -12.04 -14.25 2.74
CA VAL A 59 -12.41 -14.18 1.32
C VAL A 59 -12.31 -15.54 0.68
N GLU A 60 -13.01 -15.76 -0.43
CA GLU A 60 -12.97 -17.01 -1.19
C GLU A 60 -12.21 -16.83 -2.52
N GLY A 61 -11.84 -17.94 -3.15
CA GLY A 61 -11.20 -17.95 -4.46
C GLY A 61 -9.74 -17.46 -4.50
N PRO A 62 -9.18 -17.27 -5.71
CA PRO A 62 -7.92 -16.60 -5.92
C PRO A 62 -7.94 -15.15 -5.44
N ILE A 63 -6.81 -14.65 -4.96
CA ILE A 63 -6.69 -13.32 -4.37
C ILE A 63 -5.69 -12.47 -5.14
N VAL A 64 -6.11 -11.26 -5.48
CA VAL A 64 -5.23 -10.14 -5.82
C VAL A 64 -5.06 -9.29 -4.56
N LEU A 65 -3.83 -9.08 -4.13
CA LEU A 65 -3.52 -8.37 -2.90
C LEU A 65 -2.84 -7.04 -3.23
N ALA A 66 -3.47 -5.92 -2.85
CA ALA A 66 -2.96 -4.58 -3.09
C ALA A 66 -2.53 -3.88 -1.79
N GLY A 67 -1.37 -3.23 -1.80
CA GLY A 67 -0.81 -2.53 -0.65
C GLY A 67 -0.37 -1.12 -1.03
N HIS A 68 -0.79 -0.13 -0.23
CA HIS A 68 -0.36 1.26 -0.35
C HIS A 68 0.74 1.59 0.67
N ALA A 69 1.76 2.34 0.25
CA ALA A 69 2.83 2.84 1.11
C ALA A 69 3.46 1.71 1.98
N TYR A 70 3.44 1.87 3.30
CA TYR A 70 3.91 0.89 4.28
C TYR A 70 3.38 -0.53 4.02
N ALA A 71 2.13 -0.68 3.57
CA ALA A 71 1.53 -1.99 3.35
C ALA A 71 2.24 -2.83 2.30
N GLY A 72 3.09 -2.24 1.43
CA GLY A 72 3.94 -3.02 0.53
C GLY A 72 4.78 -4.06 1.28
N ALA A 73 5.33 -3.72 2.44
CA ALA A 73 6.08 -4.65 3.28
C ALA A 73 5.16 -5.72 3.88
N VAL A 74 3.97 -5.33 4.33
CA VAL A 74 2.98 -6.24 4.93
C VAL A 74 2.50 -7.28 3.91
N ILE A 75 2.12 -6.86 2.70
CA ILE A 75 1.63 -7.78 1.67
C ILE A 75 2.73 -8.72 1.15
N ALA A 76 3.99 -8.29 1.18
CA ALA A 76 5.13 -9.11 0.79
C ALA A 76 5.40 -10.28 1.76
N GLU A 77 4.95 -10.19 3.01
CA GLU A 77 5.12 -11.26 4.01
C GLU A 77 4.08 -12.38 3.89
N THR A 78 3.04 -12.21 3.05
CA THR A 78 2.03 -13.27 2.91
C THR A 78 2.61 -14.58 2.39
N ARG A 79 2.09 -15.69 2.92
CA ARG A 79 2.40 -17.06 2.47
C ARG A 79 1.16 -17.81 1.98
N SER A 80 0.02 -17.12 1.89
CA SER A 80 -1.22 -17.76 1.43
C SER A 80 -1.06 -18.21 -0.03
N PRO A 81 -1.30 -19.49 -0.35
CA PRO A 81 -1.21 -19.99 -1.72
C PRO A 81 -2.35 -19.46 -2.61
N ARG A 82 -3.38 -18.84 -2.01
CA ARG A 82 -4.50 -18.21 -2.72
C ARG A 82 -4.13 -16.83 -3.28
N VAL A 83 -3.10 -16.17 -2.74
CA VAL A 83 -2.59 -14.91 -3.32
C VAL A 83 -1.82 -15.22 -4.60
N LYS A 84 -2.36 -14.75 -5.73
CA LYS A 84 -1.85 -15.03 -7.08
C LYS A 84 -1.14 -13.85 -7.71
N ALA A 85 -1.42 -12.63 -7.27
CA ALA A 85 -0.82 -11.41 -7.78
C ALA A 85 -0.73 -10.35 -6.67
N LEU A 86 0.30 -9.50 -6.77
CA LEU A 86 0.54 -8.38 -5.83
C LEU A 86 0.47 -7.05 -6.57
N VAL A 87 -0.17 -6.05 -5.97
CA VAL A 87 -0.24 -4.68 -6.51
C VAL A 87 0.33 -3.72 -5.48
N TYR A 88 1.41 -3.04 -5.84
CA TYR A 88 2.08 -2.06 -5.02
C TYR A 88 1.70 -0.66 -5.49
N VAL A 89 1.15 0.16 -4.60
CA VAL A 89 0.72 1.53 -4.92
C VAL A 89 1.53 2.51 -4.10
N ALA A 90 2.44 3.26 -4.74
CA ALA A 90 3.37 4.17 -4.05
C ALA A 90 3.98 3.51 -2.79
N ALA A 91 4.44 2.26 -2.91
CA ALA A 91 4.65 1.38 -1.76
C ALA A 91 6.13 1.22 -1.38
N LEU A 92 6.37 0.81 -0.13
CA LEU A 92 7.67 0.36 0.36
C LEU A 92 7.70 -1.16 0.38
N ALA A 93 8.70 -1.77 -0.25
CA ALA A 93 8.82 -3.22 -0.37
C ALA A 93 10.29 -3.66 -0.23
N PRO A 94 10.79 -3.74 1.01
CA PRO A 94 12.16 -4.19 1.30
C PRO A 94 12.46 -5.62 0.80
N ASP A 95 13.74 -5.93 0.58
CA ASP A 95 14.23 -7.31 0.46
C ASP A 95 14.31 -8.00 1.80
N GLU A 96 14.46 -9.32 1.72
CA GLU A 96 14.92 -10.16 2.81
C GLU A 96 16.11 -9.53 3.56
N GLY A 97 15.93 -9.32 4.86
CA GLY A 97 16.94 -8.72 5.74
C GLY A 97 16.96 -7.19 5.75
N GLU A 98 16.33 -6.50 4.79
CA GLU A 98 16.13 -5.04 4.83
C GLU A 98 14.94 -4.70 5.75
N THR A 99 14.95 -3.50 6.32
CA THR A 99 13.80 -2.94 7.04
C THR A 99 13.02 -1.97 6.15
N VAL A 100 11.79 -1.63 6.55
CA VAL A 100 11.01 -0.57 5.85
C VAL A 100 11.72 0.78 5.96
N ALA A 101 12.32 1.08 7.12
CA ALA A 101 13.08 2.30 7.33
C ALA A 101 14.30 2.39 6.38
N ASP A 102 15.01 1.28 6.14
CA ASP A 102 16.18 1.26 5.25
C ASP A 102 15.83 1.66 3.82
N VAL A 103 14.67 1.21 3.31
CA VAL A 103 14.21 1.60 1.97
C VAL A 103 13.59 3.00 1.96
N PHE A 104 12.84 3.39 2.99
CA PHE A 104 12.21 4.71 3.08
C PHE A 104 13.24 5.85 3.10
N TYR A 105 14.32 5.70 3.88
CA TYR A 105 15.35 6.73 4.03
C TYR A 105 16.52 6.60 3.04
N ARG A 106 16.39 5.75 2.01
CA ARG A 106 17.46 5.49 1.03
C ARG A 106 17.82 6.71 0.19
N ALA A 107 16.82 7.49 -0.19
CA ALA A 107 16.98 8.72 -0.94
C ALA A 107 16.78 9.94 -0.02
N PRO A 108 17.37 11.10 -0.35
CA PRO A 108 17.08 12.34 0.37
C PRO A 108 15.57 12.63 0.38
N PRO A 109 15.00 13.05 1.52
CA PRO A 109 13.58 13.36 1.59
C PRO A 109 13.24 14.60 0.75
N HIS A 110 12.01 14.65 0.24
CA HIS A 110 11.50 15.84 -0.44
C HIS A 110 11.52 17.06 0.52
N PRO A 111 11.77 18.29 0.07
CA PRO A 111 11.76 19.49 0.93
C PRO A 111 10.46 19.75 1.71
N PHE A 112 9.34 19.18 1.26
CA PHE A 112 8.04 19.28 1.91
C PHE A 112 7.68 18.07 2.78
N ALA A 113 8.52 17.03 2.79
CA ALA A 113 8.33 15.88 3.66
C ALA A 113 8.42 16.33 5.13
N PRO A 114 7.51 15.86 6.00
CA PRO A 114 7.58 16.19 7.41
C PRO A 114 8.78 15.52 8.07
N LYS A 115 9.23 16.10 9.19
CA LYS A 115 10.08 15.35 10.12
C LYS A 115 9.21 14.39 10.90
N LEU A 116 9.52 13.10 10.78
CA LEU A 116 8.81 12.03 11.47
C LEU A 116 9.59 11.63 12.72
N ALA A 117 8.91 11.60 13.86
CA ALA A 117 9.46 11.12 15.11
C ALA A 117 8.33 10.54 15.98
N PRO A 118 8.64 9.57 16.86
CA PRO A 118 7.69 9.12 17.87
C PRO A 118 7.26 10.27 18.79
N ASP A 119 5.99 10.30 19.15
CA ASP A 119 5.42 11.18 20.16
C ASP A 119 5.75 10.69 21.59
N ALA A 120 5.15 11.32 22.60
CA ALA A 120 5.34 10.92 24.00
C ALA A 120 4.82 9.50 24.33
N ASN A 121 3.98 8.92 23.46
CA ASN A 121 3.47 7.55 23.58
C ASN A 121 4.30 6.55 22.76
N GLY A 122 5.38 6.99 22.11
CA GLY A 122 6.24 6.15 21.29
C GLY A 122 5.67 5.82 19.91
N LEU A 123 4.66 6.56 19.44
CA LEU A 123 4.00 6.35 18.16
C LEU A 123 4.28 7.50 17.19
N ILE A 124 4.42 7.20 15.90
CA ILE A 124 4.64 8.23 14.89
C ILE A 124 3.28 8.70 14.38
N TRP A 125 2.87 9.88 14.83
CA TRP A 125 1.69 10.59 14.36
C TRP A 125 2.05 11.55 13.23
N LEU A 126 1.24 11.63 12.18
CA LEU A 126 1.54 12.53 11.05
C LEU A 126 1.10 13.95 11.43
N PRO A 127 2.00 14.95 11.32
CA PRO A 127 1.60 16.34 11.55
C PRO A 127 0.50 16.76 10.57
N GLU A 128 -0.56 17.39 11.06
CA GLU A 128 -1.74 17.74 10.24
C GLU A 128 -1.40 18.50 8.94
N PRO A 129 -0.51 19.52 8.92
CA PRO A 129 -0.14 20.19 7.67
C PRO A 129 0.53 19.28 6.64
N ALA A 130 1.11 18.16 7.06
CA ALA A 130 1.80 17.21 6.19
C ALA A 130 0.83 16.47 5.25
N PHE A 131 -0.45 16.35 5.61
CA PHE A 131 -1.46 15.80 4.70
C PHE A 131 -1.53 16.62 3.40
N ALA A 132 -1.68 17.94 3.53
CA ALA A 132 -1.78 18.82 2.38
C ALA A 132 -0.42 19.10 1.69
N SER A 133 0.70 19.05 2.43
CA SER A 133 2.00 19.41 1.86
C SER A 133 2.72 18.24 1.18
N ALA A 134 2.52 16.99 1.65
CA ALA A 134 3.31 15.85 1.20
C ALA A 134 2.57 14.51 1.05
N PHE A 135 1.60 14.21 1.92
CA PHE A 135 0.94 12.89 1.90
C PHE A 135 -0.18 12.78 0.86
N ALA A 136 -0.97 13.83 0.67
CA ALA A 136 -2.11 13.86 -0.23
C ALA A 136 -2.30 15.25 -0.83
N GLN A 137 -1.24 15.85 -1.37
CA GLN A 137 -1.28 17.24 -1.87
C GLN A 137 -2.24 17.46 -3.04
N GLY A 138 -2.69 16.40 -3.72
CA GLY A 138 -3.71 16.45 -4.76
C GLY A 138 -5.14 16.29 -4.23
N ALA A 139 -5.33 16.10 -2.92
CA ALA A 139 -6.64 15.86 -2.33
C ALA A 139 -7.44 17.17 -2.16
N ARG A 140 -8.77 17.03 -2.21
CA ARG A 140 -9.71 18.12 -1.87
C ARG A 140 -9.71 18.38 -0.37
N ALA A 141 -10.14 19.57 0.04
CA ALA A 141 -10.22 19.95 1.46
C ALA A 141 -11.03 18.95 2.31
N GLU A 142 -12.15 18.45 1.79
CA GLU A 142 -12.98 17.44 2.45
C GLU A 142 -12.24 16.11 2.65
N GLU A 143 -11.44 15.70 1.66
CA GLU A 143 -10.64 14.46 1.72
C GLU A 143 -9.50 14.60 2.72
N LEU A 144 -8.83 15.76 2.74
CA LEU A 144 -7.80 16.08 3.74
C LEU A 144 -8.36 16.07 5.16
N ALA A 145 -9.54 16.65 5.37
CA ALA A 145 -10.21 16.66 6.67
C ALA A 145 -10.50 15.25 7.18
N VAL A 146 -11.00 14.37 6.30
CA VAL A 146 -11.23 12.96 6.65
C VAL A 146 -9.91 12.24 6.94
N LEU A 147 -8.93 12.34 6.04
CA LEU A 147 -7.61 11.69 6.19
C LEU A 147 -6.93 12.06 7.51
N ALA A 148 -6.94 13.34 7.87
CA ALA A 148 -6.37 13.81 9.13
C ALA A 148 -7.11 13.26 10.35
N ALA A 149 -8.44 13.17 10.30
CA ALA A 149 -9.29 12.74 11.40
C ALA A 149 -9.27 11.22 11.64
N VAL A 150 -9.14 10.42 10.58
CA VAL A 150 -9.14 8.95 10.67
C VAL A 150 -7.73 8.36 10.73
N GLN A 151 -6.69 9.20 10.72
CA GLN A 151 -5.31 8.71 10.71
C GLN A 151 -5.05 7.76 11.88
N ARG A 152 -4.23 6.75 11.61
CA ARG A 152 -3.78 5.81 12.63
C ARG A 152 -2.27 5.97 12.86
N PRO A 153 -1.80 6.13 14.10
CA PRO A 153 -0.37 6.22 14.36
C PRO A 153 0.31 4.92 13.94
N ILE A 154 1.57 5.01 13.51
CA ILE A 154 2.39 3.81 13.26
C ILE A 154 3.44 3.65 14.37
N SER A 155 3.59 2.42 14.85
CA SER A 155 4.66 2.04 15.78
C SER A 155 6.00 1.92 15.06
N PRO A 156 7.13 2.35 15.66
CA PRO A 156 8.47 2.08 15.12
C PRO A 156 8.72 0.59 14.84
N ALA A 157 8.11 -0.32 15.62
CA ALA A 157 8.22 -1.77 15.44
C ALA A 157 7.60 -2.27 14.12
N CYS A 158 6.80 -1.45 13.43
CA CYS A 158 6.34 -1.75 12.08
C CYS A 158 7.45 -1.59 11.03
N ILE A 159 8.43 -0.71 11.27
CA ILE A 159 9.35 -0.25 10.22
C ILE A 159 10.83 -0.55 10.48
N THR A 160 11.22 -0.87 11.71
CA THR A 160 12.63 -1.08 12.10
C THR A 160 13.04 -2.54 12.21
N VAL A 161 12.14 -3.47 11.91
CA VAL A 161 12.42 -4.91 11.95
C VAL A 161 12.78 -5.41 10.55
N PRO A 162 13.78 -6.31 10.40
CA PRO A 162 14.10 -6.92 9.12
C PRO A 162 12.92 -7.75 8.60
N VAL A 163 12.62 -7.63 7.31
CA VAL A 163 11.57 -8.46 6.69
C VAL A 163 12.12 -9.84 6.30
N GLY A 164 11.20 -10.80 6.14
CA GLY A 164 11.53 -12.13 5.66
C GLY A 164 11.70 -12.14 4.14
N ARG A 165 11.81 -13.34 3.55
CA ARG A 165 11.88 -13.47 2.09
C ARG A 165 10.55 -13.00 1.46
N PRO A 166 10.54 -11.93 0.66
CA PRO A 166 9.29 -11.34 0.23
C PRO A 166 8.61 -12.14 -0.89
N ARG A 167 7.28 -12.11 -0.89
CA ARG A 167 6.42 -12.87 -1.80
C ARG A 167 6.51 -12.43 -3.25
N TRP A 168 6.87 -11.17 -3.50
CA TRP A 168 7.07 -10.63 -4.85
C TRP A 168 8.20 -11.33 -5.63
N LYS A 169 9.06 -12.12 -4.95
CA LYS A 169 10.05 -12.96 -5.63
C LYS A 169 9.45 -14.20 -6.32
N ASP A 170 8.22 -14.59 -5.95
CA ASP A 170 7.62 -15.86 -6.37
C ASP A 170 6.42 -15.70 -7.30
N ILE A 171 5.74 -14.56 -7.25
CA ILE A 171 4.49 -14.33 -7.98
C ILE A 171 4.50 -12.98 -8.71
N PRO A 172 3.72 -12.86 -9.80
CA PRO A 172 3.62 -11.62 -10.56
C PRO A 172 3.26 -10.43 -9.68
N SER A 173 3.89 -9.29 -9.98
CA SER A 173 3.72 -8.05 -9.23
C SER A 173 3.49 -6.88 -10.18
N TRP A 174 2.63 -5.95 -9.78
CA TRP A 174 2.38 -4.67 -10.43
C TRP A 174 2.82 -3.55 -9.51
N PHE A 175 3.32 -2.46 -10.08
CA PHE A 175 3.75 -1.31 -9.30
C PHE A 175 3.24 -0.02 -9.95
N LEU A 176 2.45 0.75 -9.20
CA LEU A 176 2.08 2.12 -9.53
C LEU A 176 3.09 3.06 -8.88
N VAL A 177 3.94 3.67 -9.72
CA VAL A 177 4.89 4.71 -9.32
C VAL A 177 4.19 6.06 -9.34
N ALA A 178 4.21 6.74 -8.20
CA ALA A 178 3.71 8.09 -8.05
C ALA A 178 4.85 9.09 -8.26
N GLU A 179 4.88 9.76 -9.42
CA GLU A 179 6.00 10.65 -9.81
C GLU A 179 6.05 11.94 -8.99
N ASP A 180 4.92 12.39 -8.44
CA ASP A 180 4.85 13.59 -7.59
C ASP A 180 4.83 13.23 -6.10
N ASP A 181 5.21 12.01 -5.73
CA ASP A 181 5.27 11.56 -4.34
C ASP A 181 6.31 12.37 -3.54
N ARG A 182 5.86 12.97 -2.44
CA ARG A 182 6.69 13.78 -1.53
C ARG A 182 6.98 13.07 -0.21
N MET A 183 6.48 11.85 -0.01
CA MET A 183 6.76 10.99 1.14
C MET A 183 7.80 9.94 0.79
N ILE A 184 7.63 9.23 -0.33
CA ILE A 184 8.56 8.22 -0.83
C ILE A 184 9.10 8.67 -2.18
N ALA A 185 10.41 8.94 -2.22
CA ALA A 185 11.06 9.39 -3.43
C ALA A 185 10.78 8.45 -4.63
N PRO A 186 10.33 8.98 -5.80
CA PRO A 186 9.99 8.16 -6.96
C PRO A 186 11.12 7.24 -7.45
N GLU A 187 12.39 7.64 -7.30
CA GLU A 187 13.53 6.77 -7.60
C GLU A 187 13.60 5.53 -6.69
N THR A 188 13.21 5.67 -5.42
CA THR A 188 13.14 4.54 -4.48
C THR A 188 12.06 3.56 -4.92
N GLN A 189 10.89 4.08 -5.31
CA GLN A 189 9.80 3.28 -5.86
C GLN A 189 10.24 2.50 -7.11
N ARG A 190 10.87 3.19 -8.07
CA ARG A 190 11.40 2.57 -9.31
C ARG A 190 12.44 1.49 -9.01
N SER A 191 13.33 1.72 -8.05
CA SER A 191 14.35 0.75 -7.66
C SER A 191 13.72 -0.54 -7.13
N MET A 192 12.72 -0.43 -6.25
CA MET A 192 11.99 -1.59 -5.72
C MET A 192 11.19 -2.31 -6.82
N ALA A 193 10.47 -1.57 -7.66
CA ALA A 193 9.72 -2.14 -8.78
C ALA A 193 10.63 -2.91 -9.76
N ALA A 194 11.83 -2.41 -10.04
CA ALA A 194 12.81 -3.07 -10.89
C ALA A 194 13.32 -4.38 -10.26
N ARG A 195 13.58 -4.41 -8.95
CA ARG A 195 13.99 -5.63 -8.22
C ARG A 195 12.92 -6.72 -8.26
N MET A 196 11.64 -6.34 -8.23
CA MET A 196 10.50 -7.24 -8.39
C MET A 196 10.30 -7.75 -9.81
N LYS A 197 10.91 -7.09 -10.81
CA LYS A 197 10.52 -7.20 -12.23
C LYS A 197 9.01 -6.96 -12.43
N ALA A 198 8.47 -5.99 -11.70
CA ALA A 198 7.05 -5.70 -11.72
C ALA A 198 6.59 -5.11 -13.06
N VAL A 199 5.31 -5.28 -13.38
CA VAL A 199 4.64 -4.47 -14.40
C VAL A 199 4.47 -3.06 -13.85
N VAL A 200 5.18 -2.10 -14.43
CA VAL A 200 5.19 -0.71 -13.93
C VAL A 200 4.16 0.15 -14.66
N ARG A 201 3.42 0.95 -13.90
CA ARG A 201 2.63 2.10 -14.37
C ARG A 201 3.11 3.33 -13.62
N SER A 202 3.52 4.37 -14.34
CA SER A 202 4.01 5.60 -13.71
C SER A 202 3.13 6.77 -14.08
N HIS A 203 2.76 7.59 -13.10
CA HIS A 203 1.84 8.71 -13.28
C HIS A 203 2.23 9.92 -12.42
N PRO A 204 1.97 11.16 -12.89
CA PRO A 204 2.14 12.39 -12.11
C PRO A 204 1.02 12.51 -11.06
N VAL A 205 1.13 11.71 -10.01
CA VAL A 205 0.20 11.67 -8.87
C VAL A 205 0.97 11.73 -7.58
N ASP A 206 0.28 12.15 -6.52
CA ASP A 206 0.84 12.25 -5.19
C ASP A 206 1.03 10.88 -4.51
N HIS A 207 1.47 10.91 -3.24
CA HIS A 207 1.71 9.70 -2.45
C HIS A 207 0.46 8.86 -2.21
N THR A 208 -0.74 9.44 -2.27
CA THR A 208 -2.00 8.77 -1.91
C THR A 208 -2.97 8.71 -3.11
N PRO A 209 -2.57 8.08 -4.24
CA PRO A 209 -3.43 7.98 -5.41
C PRO A 209 -4.66 7.10 -5.16
N ILE A 210 -4.67 6.31 -4.08
CA ILE A 210 -5.84 5.57 -3.61
C ILE A 210 -7.02 6.51 -3.25
N VAL A 211 -6.72 7.78 -2.91
CA VAL A 211 -7.72 8.83 -2.64
C VAL A 211 -7.82 9.82 -3.80
N THR A 212 -6.68 10.29 -4.31
CA THR A 212 -6.61 11.45 -5.23
C THR A 212 -6.76 11.04 -6.70
N ALA A 213 -6.33 9.83 -7.05
CA ALA A 213 -6.41 9.27 -8.41
C ALA A 213 -6.90 7.81 -8.45
N PRO A 214 -8.04 7.48 -7.78
CA PRO A 214 -8.44 6.09 -7.52
C PRO A 214 -8.75 5.30 -8.79
N LYS A 215 -9.08 5.97 -9.90
CA LYS A 215 -9.26 5.30 -11.19
C LYS A 215 -7.98 4.60 -11.64
N LEU A 216 -6.82 5.26 -11.54
CA LEU A 216 -5.54 4.67 -11.94
C LEU A 216 -5.20 3.44 -11.08
N VAL A 217 -5.56 3.51 -9.80
CA VAL A 217 -5.39 2.40 -8.85
C VAL A 217 -6.33 1.24 -9.18
N ALA A 218 -7.60 1.51 -9.47
CA ALA A 218 -8.55 0.49 -9.90
C ALA A 218 -8.12 -0.17 -11.22
N ASP A 219 -7.62 0.62 -12.18
CA ASP A 219 -7.17 0.13 -13.48
C ASP A 219 -5.99 -0.86 -13.33
N ILE A 220 -4.98 -0.55 -12.51
CA ILE A 220 -3.85 -1.46 -12.27
C ILE A 220 -4.24 -2.71 -11.47
N ILE A 221 -5.21 -2.60 -10.54
CA ILE A 221 -5.77 -3.78 -9.86
C ILE A 221 -6.50 -4.69 -10.86
N GLN A 222 -7.27 -4.12 -11.79
CA GLN A 222 -7.94 -4.90 -12.82
C GLN A 222 -6.96 -5.56 -13.80
N GLU A 223 -5.83 -4.93 -14.12
CA GLU A 223 -4.74 -5.58 -14.86
C GLU A 223 -4.23 -6.83 -14.14
N ALA A 224 -3.99 -6.72 -12.83
CA ALA A 224 -3.57 -7.86 -12.02
C ALA A 224 -4.64 -8.97 -11.97
N ILE A 225 -5.92 -8.62 -11.86
CA ILE A 225 -7.03 -9.59 -11.89
C ILE A 225 -7.03 -10.38 -13.21
N ARG A 226 -6.93 -9.69 -14.35
CA ARG A 226 -6.91 -10.34 -15.67
C ARG A 226 -5.80 -11.38 -15.79
N SER A 227 -4.62 -11.09 -15.26
CA SER A 227 -3.49 -12.03 -15.25
C SER A 227 -3.79 -13.33 -14.48
N VAL A 228 -4.65 -13.28 -13.47
CA VAL A 228 -5.02 -14.44 -12.65
C VAL A 228 -6.08 -15.29 -13.34
N THR A 229 -6.93 -14.67 -14.17
CA THR A 229 -8.05 -15.35 -14.86
C THR A 229 -7.69 -15.92 -16.22
N GLU A 230 -6.65 -15.38 -16.86
CA GLU A 230 -6.15 -15.81 -18.18
C GLU A 230 -5.27 -17.07 -18.12
N HIS A 231 -4.94 -17.54 -16.91
CA HIS A 231 -4.24 -18.80 -16.62
C HIS A 231 -5.19 -19.83 -15.97
#